data_AF-A0A254QXV5-F1
#
_entry.id   AF-A0A254QXV5-F1
#
_cell.length_a   1.000
_cell.length_b   1.000
_cell.length_c   1.000
_cell.angle_alpha   90.00
_cell.angle_beta   90.00
_cell.angle_gamma   90.00
#
_symmetry.space_group_name_H-M   'P 1'
#
loop_
_entity.id
_entity.type
_entity.pdbx_description
1 polymer ?
#
loop_
_entity_poly.entity_id
_entity_poly.type
_entity_poly.pdbx_seq_one_letter_code
_entity_poly.pdbx_strand_id
1 'polypeptide(L)'
;MNRLQNLKPLALTLLIGFALVIRCNPASAQSVETLTVAGGCFWCVEADFEKVEGVAEAVSGFTGGDVEDPTYNQVTKGGTGHYEAVEISFDPSVVSRSQLLSMFLRSIDPTDAGGQFCDRGDSYRTAIFVSNQEERSLAEQQIEAAEDKLGQEIVTPVLEKEAFYPADSYHQDYYKGRKLVLTRFGPKSQASAYKAYRAACGRDDRVRDLWGEAAPFVGN
;
A
#
# COMPACT_ATOMS: atom_id res chain seq x y z
N MET A 1 -54.33 4.85 49.02
CA MET A 1 -53.27 5.64 48.38
C MET A 1 -52.28 4.69 47.69
N ASN A 2 -52.47 4.57 46.37
CA ASN A 2 -51.62 4.08 45.26
C ASN A 2 -50.36 3.21 45.48
N ARG A 3 -50.55 1.89 45.59
CA ARG A 3 -49.49 0.90 45.27
C ARG A 3 -49.09 0.90 43.78
N LEU A 4 -49.98 1.36 42.89
CA LEU A 4 -49.76 1.47 41.45
C LEU A 4 -48.82 2.63 41.04
N GLN A 5 -48.61 3.63 41.91
CA GLN A 5 -47.72 4.76 41.61
C GLN A 5 -46.24 4.41 41.76
N ASN A 6 -45.89 3.40 42.57
CA ASN A 6 -44.51 2.97 42.76
C ASN A 6 -44.05 1.90 41.75
N LEU A 7 -44.97 1.30 40.99
CA LEU A 7 -44.65 0.33 39.93
C LEU A 7 -44.13 1.01 38.65
N LYS A 8 -44.61 2.23 38.36
CA LYS A 8 -44.20 3.02 37.19
C LYS A 8 -42.72 3.45 37.21
N PRO A 9 -42.18 4.02 38.32
CA PRO A 9 -40.76 4.34 38.38
C PRO A 9 -39.90 3.07 38.31
N LEU A 10 -40.32 1.98 38.94
CA LEU A 10 -39.57 0.71 38.95
C LEU A 10 -39.44 0.08 37.55
N ALA A 11 -40.55 0.09 36.79
CA ALA A 11 -40.56 -0.38 35.41
C ALA A 11 -39.70 0.52 34.50
N LEU A 12 -39.68 1.83 34.77
CA LEU A 12 -38.85 2.78 34.03
C LEU A 12 -37.36 2.57 34.32
N THR A 13 -36.96 2.32 35.58
CA THR A 13 -35.56 2.00 35.91
C THR A 13 -35.10 0.68 35.29
N LEU A 14 -35.98 -0.33 35.25
CA LEU A 14 -35.71 -1.60 34.57
C LEU A 14 -35.54 -1.43 33.06
N LEU A 15 -36.39 -0.65 32.41
CA LEU A 15 -36.29 -0.35 30.97
C LEU A 15 -35.04 0.45 30.62
N ILE A 16 -34.67 1.45 31.45
CA ILE A 16 -33.43 2.22 31.27
C ILE A 16 -32.20 1.33 31.48
N GLY A 17 -32.22 0.47 32.52
CA GLY A 17 -31.15 -0.50 32.77
C GLY A 17 -30.98 -1.47 31.60
N PHE A 18 -32.08 -2.00 31.06
CA PHE A 18 -32.04 -2.91 29.91
C PHE A 18 -31.54 -2.22 28.63
N ALA A 19 -31.92 -0.95 28.39
CA ALA A 19 -31.44 -0.16 27.25
C ALA A 19 -29.93 0.18 27.36
N LEU A 20 -29.41 0.39 28.57
CA LEU A 20 -27.98 0.61 28.81
C LEU A 20 -27.15 -0.65 28.54
N VAL A 21 -27.66 -1.84 28.88
CA VAL A 21 -26.98 -3.11 28.61
C VAL A 21 -26.92 -3.40 27.10
N ILE A 22 -27.96 -3.05 26.33
CA ILE A 22 -27.97 -3.23 24.87
C ILE A 22 -26.99 -2.29 24.15
N ARG A 23 -26.59 -1.17 24.76
CA ARG A 23 -25.63 -0.21 24.16
C ARG A 23 -24.16 -0.53 24.43
N CYS A 24 -23.85 -1.59 25.17
CA CYS A 24 -22.48 -2.05 25.41
C CYS A 24 -22.15 -3.25 24.51
N ASN A 25 -22.28 -3.10 23.19
CA ASN A 25 -21.46 -3.94 22.32
C ASN A 25 -20.05 -3.36 22.36
N PRO A 26 -19.02 -4.13 22.75
CA PRO A 26 -17.66 -3.71 22.48
C PRO A 26 -17.55 -3.54 20.96
N ALA A 27 -17.24 -2.33 20.51
CA ALA A 27 -16.77 -2.16 19.15
C ALA A 27 -15.45 -2.93 19.08
N SER A 28 -15.47 -4.11 18.47
CA SER A 28 -14.23 -4.77 18.07
C SER A 28 -13.51 -3.78 17.18
N ALA A 29 -12.39 -3.23 17.64
CA ALA A 29 -11.49 -2.50 16.77
C ALA A 29 -11.11 -3.47 15.65
N GLN A 30 -11.55 -3.17 14.42
CA GLN A 30 -11.20 -3.93 13.24
C GLN A 30 -9.67 -3.94 13.19
N SER A 31 -9.05 -5.12 13.26
CA SER A 31 -7.60 -5.24 13.37
C SER A 31 -6.97 -4.84 12.05
N VAL A 32 -6.57 -3.58 11.91
CA VAL A 32 -5.87 -3.10 10.72
C VAL A 32 -4.44 -3.65 10.75
N GLU A 33 -4.02 -4.23 9.64
CA GLU A 33 -2.65 -4.66 9.41
C GLU A 33 -1.95 -3.75 8.41
N THR A 34 -0.61 -3.78 8.44
CA THR A 34 0.23 -2.94 7.58
C THR A 34 1.19 -3.82 6.77
N LEU A 35 1.32 -3.49 5.48
CA LEU A 35 2.30 -4.07 4.56
C LEU A 35 3.14 -2.93 3.97
N THR A 36 4.46 -3.01 4.05
CA THR A 36 5.36 -2.00 3.47
C THR A 36 6.15 -2.62 2.32
N VAL A 37 6.04 -2.03 1.12
CA VAL A 37 6.67 -2.55 -0.11
C VAL A 37 7.28 -1.43 -0.94
N ALA A 38 8.37 -1.73 -1.66
CA ALA A 38 8.98 -0.86 -2.65
C ALA A 38 8.89 -1.52 -4.04
N GLY A 39 8.37 -0.81 -5.03
CA GLY A 39 8.03 -1.37 -6.35
C GLY A 39 8.28 -0.42 -7.51
N GLY A 40 9.35 0.38 -7.41
CA GLY A 40 9.63 1.48 -8.33
C GLY A 40 9.01 2.79 -7.85
N CYS A 41 8.56 3.62 -8.78
CA CYS A 41 7.88 4.87 -8.43
C CYS A 41 6.70 4.61 -7.49
N PHE A 42 6.73 5.22 -6.30
CA PHE A 42 5.69 5.04 -5.29
C PHE A 42 4.30 5.49 -5.73
N TRP A 43 4.18 6.41 -6.69
CA TRP A 43 2.90 6.88 -7.22
C TRP A 43 2.17 5.76 -7.95
N CYS A 44 2.92 4.86 -8.60
CA CYS A 44 2.34 3.71 -9.27
C CYS A 44 1.86 2.67 -8.26
N VAL A 45 2.66 2.39 -7.22
CA VAL A 45 2.30 1.42 -6.19
C VAL A 45 1.10 1.91 -5.38
N GLU A 46 1.11 3.17 -4.93
CA GLU A 46 -0.02 3.83 -4.25
C GLU A 46 -1.29 3.74 -5.10
N ALA A 47 -1.23 4.20 -6.36
CA ALA A 47 -2.38 4.20 -7.25
C ALA A 47 -2.95 2.82 -7.57
N ASP A 48 -2.13 1.77 -7.49
CA ASP A 48 -2.55 0.40 -7.73
C ASP A 48 -3.23 -0.19 -6.49
N PHE A 49 -2.63 -0.01 -5.30
CA PHE A 49 -3.14 -0.58 -4.06
C PHE A 49 -4.32 0.17 -3.44
N GLU A 50 -4.47 1.48 -3.67
CA GLU A 50 -5.66 2.23 -3.20
C GLU A 50 -6.98 1.71 -3.82
N LYS A 51 -6.92 0.98 -4.93
CA LYS A 51 -8.09 0.42 -5.61
C LYS A 51 -8.51 -0.95 -5.09
N VAL A 52 -7.70 -1.57 -4.24
CA VAL A 52 -7.93 -2.94 -3.76
C VAL A 52 -8.99 -2.93 -2.65
N GLU A 53 -10.03 -3.74 -2.81
CA GLU A 53 -11.03 -3.91 -1.77
C GLU A 53 -10.39 -4.45 -0.48
N GLY A 54 -10.68 -3.80 0.66
CA GLY A 54 -10.06 -4.11 1.95
C GLY A 54 -8.81 -3.29 2.26
N VAL A 55 -8.21 -2.57 1.30
CA VAL A 55 -7.19 -1.57 1.58
C VAL A 55 -7.87 -0.29 2.09
N ALA A 56 -7.46 0.17 3.27
CA ALA A 56 -7.95 1.39 3.90
C ALA A 56 -7.16 2.62 3.47
N GLU A 57 -5.83 2.48 3.33
CA GLU A 57 -4.92 3.57 2.97
C GLU A 57 -3.64 3.02 2.34
N ALA A 58 -3.06 3.76 1.40
CA ALA A 58 -1.72 3.51 0.88
C ALA A 58 -0.94 4.83 0.91
N VAL A 59 0.13 4.89 1.70
CA VAL A 59 0.92 6.12 1.92
C VAL A 59 2.25 6.00 1.20
N SER A 60 2.55 6.94 0.31
CA SER A 60 3.85 7.05 -0.36
C SER A 60 4.92 7.58 0.60
N GLY A 61 6.13 6.99 0.60
CA GLY A 61 7.21 7.42 1.47
C GLY A 61 8.54 6.76 1.19
N PHE A 62 9.43 6.78 2.20
CA PHE A 62 10.81 6.31 2.11
C PHE A 62 11.16 5.41 3.28
N THR A 63 11.91 4.33 3.04
CA THR A 63 12.42 3.43 4.10
C THR A 63 13.63 2.63 3.60
N GLY A 64 14.28 1.86 4.48
CA GLY A 64 15.41 0.97 4.16
C GLY A 64 16.75 1.66 3.90
N GLY A 65 16.92 2.90 4.37
CA GLY A 65 18.11 3.71 4.13
C GLY A 65 18.58 4.42 5.40
N ASP A 66 19.75 5.06 5.32
CA ASP A 66 20.49 5.52 6.49
C ASP A 66 20.23 7.00 6.87
N VAL A 67 19.45 7.73 6.05
CA VAL A 67 19.24 9.17 6.24
C VAL A 67 17.95 9.41 6.99
N GLU A 68 18.04 9.91 8.23
CA GLU A 68 16.85 10.30 8.98
C GLU A 68 16.10 11.47 8.31
N ASP A 69 14.76 11.37 8.28
CA ASP A 69 13.84 12.38 7.73
C ASP A 69 14.24 12.88 6.31
N PRO A 70 14.37 11.97 5.33
CA PRO A 70 14.90 12.31 4.03
C PRO A 70 13.87 13.08 3.19
N THR A 71 14.32 14.13 2.50
CA THR A 71 13.50 14.82 1.51
C THR A 71 13.44 14.03 0.19
N TYR A 72 12.37 14.21 -0.59
CA TYR A 72 12.23 13.59 -1.92
C TYR A 72 13.46 13.83 -2.82
N ASN A 73 14.02 15.05 -2.80
CA ASN A 73 15.19 15.41 -3.59
C ASN A 73 16.47 14.70 -3.12
N GLN A 74 16.60 14.38 -1.84
CA GLN A 74 17.73 13.60 -1.33
C GLN A 74 17.62 12.15 -1.82
N VAL A 75 16.44 11.54 -1.72
CA VAL A 75 16.22 10.14 -2.12
C VAL A 75 16.39 9.97 -3.63
N THR A 76 15.73 10.80 -4.44
CA THR A 76 15.80 10.69 -5.91
C THR A 76 17.15 11.04 -6.52
N LYS A 77 17.99 11.80 -5.80
CA LYS A 77 19.39 12.02 -6.19
C LYS A 77 20.25 10.77 -5.98
N GLY A 78 19.79 9.83 -5.15
CA GLY A 78 20.51 8.62 -4.78
C GLY A 78 21.52 8.81 -3.66
N GLY A 79 22.09 7.70 -3.18
CA GLY A 79 23.12 7.67 -2.14
C GLY A 79 22.61 7.76 -0.70
N THR A 80 21.29 7.77 -0.48
CA THR A 80 20.69 7.72 0.87
C THR A 80 20.39 6.29 1.35
N GLY A 81 20.47 5.30 0.46
CA GLY A 81 20.04 3.92 0.72
C GLY A 81 18.53 3.70 0.63
N HIS A 82 17.72 4.75 0.74
CA HIS A 82 16.26 4.65 0.77
C HIS A 82 15.67 4.16 -0.54
N TYR A 83 14.59 3.39 -0.40
CA TYR A 83 13.65 3.04 -1.45
C TYR A 83 12.51 4.05 -1.47
N GLU A 84 11.96 4.35 -2.65
CA GLU A 84 10.57 4.80 -2.75
C GLU A 84 9.67 3.60 -2.38
N ALA A 85 8.92 3.74 -1.30
CA ALA A 85 8.11 2.69 -0.72
C ALA A 85 6.69 3.17 -0.43
N VAL A 86 5.78 2.22 -0.25
CA VAL A 86 4.40 2.47 0.13
C VAL A 86 4.06 1.66 1.37
N GLU A 87 3.46 2.31 2.35
CA GLU A 87 2.86 1.67 3.51
C GLU A 87 1.36 1.50 3.27
N ILE A 88 0.92 0.25 3.18
CA ILE A 88 -0.46 -0.15 2.85
C ILE A 88 -1.13 -0.63 4.12
N SER A 89 -2.14 0.09 4.59
CA SER A 89 -3.00 -0.30 5.70
C SER A 89 -4.24 -1.02 5.18
N PHE A 90 -4.54 -2.21 5.68
CA PHE A 90 -5.62 -3.05 5.16
C PHE A 90 -6.36 -3.82 6.27
N ASP A 91 -7.58 -4.23 5.94
CA ASP A 91 -8.40 -5.10 6.78
C ASP A 91 -8.15 -6.58 6.43
N PRO A 92 -7.49 -7.36 7.29
CA PRO A 92 -7.18 -8.77 7.06
C PRO A 92 -8.42 -9.66 6.99
N SER A 93 -9.60 -9.18 7.41
CA SER A 93 -10.86 -9.90 7.25
C SER A 93 -11.45 -9.79 5.84
N VAL A 94 -10.99 -8.83 5.03
CA VAL A 94 -11.44 -8.58 3.65
C VAL A 94 -10.36 -8.99 2.65
N VAL A 95 -9.10 -8.62 2.90
CA VAL A 95 -7.96 -8.96 2.04
C VAL A 95 -6.77 -9.42 2.89
N SER A 96 -6.21 -10.58 2.58
CA SER A 96 -5.05 -11.11 3.32
C SER A 96 -3.73 -10.49 2.87
N ARG A 97 -2.74 -10.46 3.77
CA ARG A 97 -1.36 -10.10 3.44
C ARG A 97 -0.81 -10.93 2.27
N SER A 98 -1.08 -12.23 2.24
CA SER A 98 -0.66 -13.10 1.14
C SER A 98 -1.22 -12.65 -0.20
N GLN A 99 -2.50 -12.28 -0.26
CA GLN A 99 -3.10 -11.75 -1.50
C GLN A 99 -2.44 -10.44 -1.94
N LEU A 100 -2.18 -9.51 -1.01
CA LEU A 100 -1.51 -8.24 -1.33
C LEU A 100 -0.07 -8.45 -1.82
N LEU A 101 0.71 -9.32 -1.18
CA LEU A 101 2.05 -9.71 -1.62
C LEU A 101 2.01 -10.36 -3.01
N SER A 102 1.04 -11.23 -3.25
CA SER A 102 0.83 -11.90 -4.54
C SER A 102 0.46 -10.90 -5.65
N MET A 103 -0.33 -9.88 -5.34
CA MET A 103 -0.63 -8.78 -6.26
C MET A 103 0.58 -7.88 -6.49
N PHE A 104 1.35 -7.59 -5.42
CA PHE A 104 2.54 -6.76 -5.48
C PHE A 104 3.60 -7.36 -6.41
N LEU A 105 3.98 -8.62 -6.20
CA LEU A 105 4.99 -9.30 -7.03
C LEU A 105 4.55 -9.37 -8.51
N ARG A 106 3.24 -9.40 -8.77
CA ARG A 106 2.68 -9.38 -10.12
C ARG A 106 2.47 -7.99 -10.70
N SER A 107 2.62 -6.91 -9.93
CA SER A 107 2.47 -5.53 -10.41
C SER A 107 3.81 -4.83 -10.71
N ILE A 108 4.92 -5.52 -10.47
CA ILE A 108 6.31 -5.08 -10.70
C ILE A 108 7.00 -5.99 -11.72
N ASP A 109 8.22 -5.64 -12.11
CA ASP A 109 9.19 -6.58 -12.68
C ASP A 109 10.10 -7.10 -11.56
N PRO A 110 9.78 -8.26 -10.95
CA PRO A 110 10.54 -8.77 -9.81
C PRO A 110 11.86 -9.43 -10.21
N THR A 111 12.23 -9.39 -11.50
CA THR A 111 13.46 -9.98 -12.07
C THR A 111 14.55 -8.93 -12.34
N ASP A 112 14.22 -7.64 -12.15
CA ASP A 112 15.12 -6.53 -12.41
C ASP A 112 15.64 -5.87 -11.12
N ALA A 113 16.94 -6.03 -10.85
CA ALA A 113 17.58 -5.50 -9.65
C ALA A 113 17.98 -4.02 -9.76
N GLY A 114 17.91 -3.40 -10.95
CA GLY A 114 18.45 -2.05 -11.19
C GLY A 114 17.41 -0.92 -11.17
N GLY A 115 16.17 -1.23 -10.82
CA GLY A 115 15.05 -0.31 -10.86
C GLY A 115 13.81 -0.95 -11.49
N GLN A 116 12.79 -0.14 -11.78
CA GLN A 116 11.53 -0.61 -12.33
C GLN A 116 11.19 0.15 -13.61
N PHE A 117 11.06 -0.60 -14.71
CA PHE A 117 10.65 -0.06 -16.00
C PHE A 117 11.59 1.07 -16.46
N CYS A 118 11.07 2.29 -16.63
CA CYS A 118 11.84 3.48 -16.97
C CYS A 118 12.53 4.14 -15.77
N ASP A 119 12.13 3.81 -14.53
CA ASP A 119 12.70 4.39 -13.31
C ASP A 119 13.89 3.56 -12.85
N ARG A 120 15.09 4.13 -12.91
CA ARG A 120 16.35 3.42 -12.65
C ARG A 120 17.10 4.03 -11.48
N GLY A 121 17.82 3.18 -10.75
CA GLY A 121 18.65 3.58 -9.61
C GLY A 121 18.13 3.04 -8.28
N ASP A 122 18.92 3.28 -7.23
CA ASP A 122 18.76 2.60 -5.94
C ASP A 122 17.39 2.83 -5.28
N SER A 123 16.81 4.03 -5.47
CA SER A 123 15.50 4.39 -4.93
C SER A 123 14.34 3.65 -5.59
N TYR A 124 14.53 3.15 -6.81
CA TYR A 124 13.48 2.51 -7.60
C TYR A 124 13.59 0.98 -7.62
N ARG A 125 14.49 0.41 -6.81
CA ARG A 125 14.59 -1.04 -6.63
C ARG A 125 13.35 -1.60 -5.95
N THR A 126 13.21 -2.91 -6.00
CA THR A 126 12.12 -3.62 -5.33
C THR A 126 12.55 -4.06 -3.93
N ALA A 127 11.59 -4.16 -3.00
CA ALA A 127 11.77 -4.79 -1.69
C ALA A 127 10.42 -5.05 -1.02
N ILE A 128 10.38 -6.05 -0.13
CA ILE A 128 9.29 -6.29 0.81
C ILE A 128 9.85 -6.09 2.22
N PHE A 129 9.23 -5.21 3.00
CA PHE A 129 9.66 -4.91 4.37
C PHE A 129 8.76 -5.62 5.37
N VAL A 130 9.34 -6.44 6.24
CA VAL A 130 8.63 -7.31 7.18
C VAL A 130 8.99 -6.97 8.62
N SER A 131 8.02 -7.06 9.53
CA SER A 131 8.17 -6.68 10.93
C SER A 131 8.40 -7.87 11.86
N ASN A 132 8.20 -9.10 11.37
CA ASN A 132 8.29 -10.33 12.14
C ASN A 132 8.48 -11.56 11.23
N GLN A 133 8.73 -12.71 11.86
CA GLN A 133 9.00 -13.97 11.16
C GLN A 133 7.79 -14.52 10.38
N GLU A 134 6.57 -14.23 10.81
CA GLU A 134 5.36 -14.65 10.10
C GLU A 134 5.23 -13.91 8.77
N GLU A 135 5.39 -12.58 8.79
CA GLU A 135 5.43 -11.74 7.59
C GLU A 135 6.55 -12.16 6.64
N ARG A 136 7.74 -12.45 7.17
CA ARG A 136 8.87 -12.99 6.40
C ARG A 136 8.50 -14.28 5.68
N SER A 137 7.94 -15.24 6.42
CA SER A 137 7.53 -16.53 5.85
C SER A 137 6.46 -16.37 4.77
N LEU A 138 5.49 -15.48 4.94
CA LEU A 138 4.47 -15.19 3.93
C LEU A 138 5.07 -14.54 2.67
N ALA A 139 6.01 -13.61 2.84
CA ALA A 139 6.72 -12.97 1.72
C ALA A 139 7.53 -13.99 0.92
N GLU A 140 8.33 -14.83 1.60
CA GLU A 140 9.14 -15.88 0.98
C GLU A 140 8.27 -16.91 0.25
N GLN A 141 7.14 -17.33 0.83
CA GLN A 141 6.18 -18.22 0.17
C GLN A 141 5.56 -17.59 -1.10
N GLN A 142 5.25 -16.30 -1.09
CA GLN A 142 4.72 -15.64 -2.29
C GLN A 142 5.79 -15.42 -3.36
N ILE A 143 7.05 -15.22 -2.96
CA ILE A 143 8.19 -15.19 -3.87
C ILE A 143 8.35 -16.56 -4.55
N GLU A 144 8.42 -17.66 -3.79
CA GLU A 144 8.53 -19.02 -4.34
C GLU A 144 7.40 -19.33 -5.33
N ALA A 145 6.15 -19.02 -4.96
CA ALA A 145 5.00 -19.21 -5.84
C ALA A 145 5.05 -18.36 -7.12
N ALA A 146 5.68 -17.19 -7.05
CA ALA A 146 5.86 -16.29 -8.18
C ALA A 146 7.03 -16.75 -9.09
N GLU A 147 8.12 -17.27 -8.51
CA GLU A 147 9.23 -17.91 -9.23
C GLU A 147 8.75 -19.15 -10.00
N ASP A 148 8.00 -20.03 -9.33
CA ASP A 148 7.38 -21.22 -9.95
C ASP A 148 6.52 -20.85 -11.16
N LYS A 149 5.81 -19.72 -11.06
CA LYS A 149 4.93 -19.24 -12.12
C LYS A 149 5.70 -18.61 -13.28
N LEU A 150 6.77 -17.87 -13.02
CA LEU A 150 7.60 -17.23 -14.05
C LEU A 150 8.63 -18.18 -14.68
N GLY A 151 9.05 -19.22 -13.95
CA GLY A 151 10.23 -20.01 -14.28
C GLY A 151 11.52 -19.19 -14.26
N GLN A 152 11.58 -18.15 -13.42
CA GLN A 152 12.71 -17.23 -13.30
C GLN A 152 12.93 -16.89 -11.82
N GLU A 153 14.19 -16.62 -11.46
CA GLU A 153 14.56 -16.15 -10.12
C GLU A 153 14.01 -14.74 -9.87
N ILE A 154 13.45 -14.53 -8.68
CA ILE A 154 12.97 -13.23 -8.22
C ILE A 154 14.06 -12.56 -7.38
N VAL A 155 14.49 -11.38 -7.81
CA VAL A 155 15.56 -10.60 -7.15
C VAL A 155 15.03 -9.62 -6.10
N THR A 156 13.73 -9.68 -5.78
CA THR A 156 13.09 -8.82 -4.79
C THR A 156 13.42 -9.28 -3.37
N PRO A 157 14.21 -8.53 -2.58
CA PRO A 157 14.60 -8.94 -1.25
C PRO A 157 13.47 -8.80 -0.22
N VAL A 158 13.52 -9.64 0.81
CA VAL A 158 12.70 -9.52 2.03
C VAL A 158 13.57 -8.94 3.15
N LEU A 159 13.35 -7.66 3.46
CA LEU A 159 14.14 -6.87 4.39
C LEU A 159 13.38 -6.66 5.71
N GLU A 160 14.10 -6.50 6.81
CA GLU A 160 13.47 -6.09 8.08
C GLU A 160 12.91 -4.67 7.95
N LYS A 161 11.75 -4.43 8.56
CA LYS A 161 11.10 -3.12 8.55
C LYS A 161 11.90 -2.13 9.40
N GLU A 162 12.29 -1.03 8.77
CA GLU A 162 12.93 0.12 9.42
C GLU A 162 11.95 1.28 9.58
N ALA A 163 12.46 2.46 9.97
CA ALA A 163 11.66 3.67 10.00
C ALA A 163 11.07 3.97 8.61
N PHE A 164 9.79 4.31 8.59
CA PHE A 164 9.10 4.78 7.40
C PHE A 164 8.89 6.29 7.51
N TYR A 165 9.33 7.01 6.47
CA TYR A 165 9.23 8.46 6.38
C TYR A 165 8.21 8.81 5.29
N PRO A 166 6.98 9.25 5.64
CA PRO A 166 6.00 9.66 4.65
C PRO A 166 6.55 10.78 3.76
N ALA A 167 6.34 10.66 2.45
CA ALA A 167 6.69 11.72 1.53
C ALA A 167 5.75 12.92 1.72
N ASP A 168 6.21 14.11 1.32
CA ASP A 168 5.41 15.33 1.39
C ASP A 168 4.04 15.16 0.73
N SER A 169 3.03 15.87 1.24
CA SER A 169 1.64 15.87 0.71
C SER A 169 1.50 16.21 -0.79
N TYR A 170 2.57 16.68 -1.43
CA TYR A 170 2.63 16.84 -2.88
C TYR A 170 2.63 15.49 -3.62
N HIS A 171 3.25 14.47 -3.03
CA HIS A 171 3.43 13.14 -3.61
C HIS A 171 2.29 12.17 -3.30
N GLN A 172 1.52 12.42 -2.24
CA GLN A 172 0.33 11.61 -1.92
C GLN A 172 -0.77 11.88 -2.96
N ASP A 173 -1.52 10.84 -3.31
CA ASP A 173 -2.67 10.90 -4.22
C ASP A 173 -2.34 11.48 -5.61
N TYR A 174 -1.08 11.41 -6.04
CA TYR A 174 -0.61 12.13 -7.23
C TYR A 174 -1.39 11.75 -8.49
N TYR A 175 -1.76 10.47 -8.63
CA TYR A 175 -2.50 9.95 -9.78
C TYR A 175 -3.94 10.47 -9.91
N LYS A 176 -4.56 10.93 -8.80
CA LYS A 176 -5.89 11.56 -8.77
C LYS A 176 -5.81 13.07 -8.45
N GLY A 177 -4.60 13.60 -8.35
CA GLY A 177 -4.31 14.99 -8.03
C GLY A 177 -4.78 15.98 -9.12
N ARG A 178 -5.32 17.12 -8.67
CA ARG A 178 -5.83 18.21 -9.53
C ARG A 178 -4.88 19.40 -9.66
N LYS A 179 -3.77 19.43 -8.91
CA LYS A 179 -2.80 20.55 -8.99
C LYS A 179 -2.21 20.61 -10.39
N LEU A 180 -1.93 21.82 -10.87
CA LEU A 180 -1.30 22.02 -12.18
C LEU A 180 0.22 21.87 -12.04
N VAL A 181 0.81 21.06 -12.92
CA VAL A 181 2.25 20.84 -13.08
C VAL A 181 2.68 21.26 -14.47
N LEU A 182 3.87 21.84 -14.57
CA LEU A 182 4.44 22.23 -15.86
C LEU A 182 5.18 21.04 -16.47
N THR A 183 4.73 20.62 -17.65
CA THR A 183 5.39 19.57 -18.44
C THR A 183 5.99 20.15 -19.70
N ARG A 184 6.81 19.38 -20.43
CA ARG A 184 7.32 19.78 -21.76
C ARG A 184 6.23 20.11 -22.78
N PHE A 185 5.00 19.64 -22.55
CA PHE A 185 3.84 19.88 -23.40
C PHE A 185 2.89 20.94 -22.83
N GLY A 186 3.37 21.76 -21.89
CA GLY A 186 2.59 22.78 -21.19
C GLY A 186 2.00 22.29 -19.86
N PRO A 187 1.14 23.12 -19.22
CA PRO A 187 0.50 22.79 -17.96
C PRO A 187 -0.44 21.58 -18.08
N LYS A 188 -0.37 20.66 -17.13
CA LYS A 188 -1.26 19.50 -16.99
C LYS A 188 -1.68 19.34 -15.54
N SER A 189 -2.82 18.69 -15.26
CA SER A 189 -3.08 18.22 -13.89
C SER A 189 -2.09 17.12 -13.51
N GLN A 190 -1.81 16.94 -12.21
CA GLN A 190 -1.01 15.81 -11.72
C GLN A 190 -1.53 14.48 -12.26
N ALA A 191 -2.84 14.23 -12.20
CA ALA A 191 -3.45 13.02 -12.75
C ALA A 191 -3.16 12.81 -14.25
N SER A 192 -3.23 13.89 -15.06
CA SER A 192 -2.93 13.80 -16.49
C SER A 192 -1.43 13.59 -16.77
N ALA A 193 -0.57 14.21 -15.96
CA ALA A 193 0.88 14.02 -16.05
C ALA A 193 1.28 12.60 -15.65
N TYR A 194 0.71 12.08 -14.55
CA TYR A 194 0.88 10.71 -14.09
C TYR A 194 0.46 9.69 -15.16
N LYS A 195 -0.73 9.84 -15.75
CA LYS A 195 -1.21 8.92 -16.79
C LYS A 195 -0.26 8.88 -17.99
N ALA A 196 0.24 10.04 -18.42
CA ALA A 196 1.21 10.12 -19.50
C ALA A 196 2.55 9.49 -19.11
N TYR A 197 2.99 9.69 -17.88
CA TYR A 197 4.21 9.09 -17.33
C TYR A 197 4.11 7.56 -17.26
N ARG A 198 3.06 6.99 -16.63
CA ARG A 198 2.87 5.54 -16.51
C ARG A 198 2.87 4.85 -17.87
N ALA A 199 2.16 5.43 -18.85
CA ALA A 199 2.11 4.93 -20.21
C ALA A 199 3.49 5.00 -20.89
N ALA A 200 4.19 6.13 -20.80
CA ALA A 200 5.51 6.30 -21.39
C ALA A 200 6.58 5.40 -20.76
N CYS A 201 6.39 5.02 -19.49
CA CYS A 201 7.30 4.15 -18.75
C CYS A 201 7.23 2.69 -19.22
N GLY A 202 6.16 2.29 -19.94
CA GLY A 202 5.97 0.91 -20.41
C GLY A 202 5.69 -0.09 -19.28
N ARG A 203 5.32 0.39 -18.07
CA ARG A 203 5.07 -0.43 -16.88
C ARG A 203 4.05 -1.53 -17.17
N ASP A 204 2.87 -1.12 -17.62
CA ASP A 204 1.75 -2.03 -17.85
C ASP A 204 2.05 -3.07 -18.94
N ASP A 205 2.83 -2.69 -19.95
CA ASP A 205 3.23 -3.61 -21.03
C ASP A 205 4.20 -4.66 -20.52
N ARG A 206 5.23 -4.23 -19.77
CA ARG A 206 6.21 -5.16 -19.19
C ARG A 206 5.57 -6.12 -18.18
N VAL A 207 4.68 -5.63 -17.33
CA VAL A 207 3.94 -6.47 -16.38
C VAL A 207 3.05 -7.47 -17.12
N ARG A 208 2.40 -7.05 -18.20
CA ARG A 208 1.60 -7.95 -19.06
C ARG A 208 2.47 -9.00 -19.75
N ASP A 209 3.67 -8.65 -20.19
CA ASP A 209 4.61 -9.59 -20.82
C ASP A 209 5.06 -10.68 -19.82
N LEU A 210 5.23 -10.33 -18.55
CA LEU A 210 5.62 -11.28 -17.50
C LEU A 210 4.47 -12.18 -17.06
N TRP A 211 3.28 -11.60 -16.85
CA TRP A 211 2.20 -12.27 -16.12
C TRP A 211 0.96 -12.59 -16.96
N GLY A 212 0.86 -12.05 -18.17
CA GLY A 212 -0.31 -12.21 -19.05
C GLY A 212 -1.59 -11.77 -18.35
N GLU A 213 -2.59 -12.65 -18.31
CA GLU A 213 -3.87 -12.41 -17.64
C GLU A 213 -3.76 -12.35 -16.11
N ALA A 214 -2.66 -12.83 -15.53
CA ALA A 214 -2.42 -12.76 -14.09
C ALA A 214 -1.86 -11.41 -13.64
N ALA A 215 -1.58 -10.48 -14.56
CA ALA A 215 -1.13 -9.12 -14.28
C ALA A 215 -2.27 -8.30 -13.64
N PRO A 216 -2.19 -7.92 -12.35
CA PRO A 216 -3.16 -7.02 -11.76
C PRO A 216 -2.91 -5.58 -12.25
N PHE A 217 -3.95 -4.75 -12.15
CA PHE A 217 -3.90 -3.29 -12.37
C PHE A 217 -3.59 -2.80 -13.79
N VAL A 218 -3.23 -3.70 -14.71
CA VAL A 218 -2.94 -3.39 -16.10
C VAL A 218 -4.23 -3.01 -16.86
N GLY A 219 -4.22 -1.87 -17.54
CA GLY A 219 -5.29 -1.47 -18.48
C GLY A 219 -6.49 -0.74 -17.87
N ASN A 220 -6.36 -0.17 -16.66
CA ASN A 220 -7.37 0.70 -16.03
C ASN A 220 -7.12 2.19 -16.29
#